data_AF-Q8ZXB0-F1
#
_entry.id   AF-Q8ZXB0-F1
#
_cell.length_a   1.000
_cell.length_b   1.000
_cell.length_c   1.000
_cell.angle_alpha   90.00
_cell.angle_beta   90.00
_cell.angle_gamma   90.00
#
_symmetry.space_group_name_H-M   'P 1'
#
loop_
_entity.id
_entity.type
_entity.pdbx_description
1 polymer ?
#
loop_
_entity_poly.entity_id
_entity_poly.type
_entity_poly.pdbx_seq_one_letter_code
_entity_poly.pdbx_strand_id
1 'polypeptide(L)' 'MGVFGTVIPYRLFSSAVTKIEGARASVIASVEPVLAALWGFLFFKEIPGLLTLTAYALISTAAVVVARK' A
#
# COMPACT_ATOMS: atom_id res chain seq x y z
N MET A 1 1.88 -16.61 -9.72
CA MET A 1 1.96 -15.19 -9.28
C MET A 1 0.72 -14.68 -8.56
N GLY A 2 -0.49 -15.27 -8.73
CA GLY A 2 -1.69 -14.81 -8.04
C GLY A 2 -1.74 -15.07 -6.53
N VAL A 3 -1.25 -16.23 -6.05
CA VAL A 3 -1.41 -16.61 -4.63
C VAL A 3 -0.71 -15.64 -3.67
N PHE A 4 0.53 -15.26 -3.95
CA PHE A 4 1.29 -14.36 -3.08
C PHE A 4 0.80 -12.90 -3.15
N GLY A 5 0.42 -12.42 -4.34
CA GLY A 5 -0.04 -11.03 -4.51
C GLY A 5 -1.52 -10.80 -4.21
N THR A 6 -2.35 -11.84 -4.12
CA THR A 6 -3.80 -11.68 -3.94
C THR A 6 -4.35 -12.51 -2.78
N VAL A 7 -4.06 -13.81 -2.72
CA VAL A 7 -4.69 -14.71 -1.73
C VAL A 7 -4.18 -14.42 -0.32
N ILE A 8 -2.87 -14.23 -0.16
CA ILE A 8 -2.27 -13.89 1.15
C ILE A 8 -2.80 -12.55 1.68
N PRO A 9 -2.68 -11.42 0.94
CA PRO A 9 -3.17 -10.14 1.43
C PRO A 9 -4.68 -10.13 1.65
N TYR A 10 -5.47 -10.80 0.80
CA TYR A 10 -6.92 -10.89 1.01
C TYR A 10 -7.28 -11.64 2.30
N ARG A 11 -6.60 -12.76 2.60
CA ARG A 11 -6.80 -13.46 3.87
C ARG A 11 -6.35 -12.65 5.08
N LEU A 12 -5.25 -11.91 4.97
CA LEU A 12 -4.78 -11.01 6.02
C LEU A 12 -5.77 -9.87 6.27
N PHE A 13 -6.26 -9.24 5.20
CA PHE A 13 -7.25 -8.17 5.28
C PHE A 13 -8.58 -8.67 5.87
N SER A 14 -9.08 -9.80 5.38
CA SER A 14 -10.29 -10.44 5.93
C SER A 14 -10.13 -10.77 7.42
N SER A 15 -8.96 -11.29 7.82
CA SER A 15 -8.65 -11.54 9.23
C SER A 15 -8.55 -10.24 10.05
N ALA A 16 -7.99 -9.18 9.47
CA ALA A 16 -7.92 -7.88 10.11
C ALA A 16 -9.32 -7.32 10.36
N VAL A 17 -10.22 -7.32 9.38
CA VAL A 17 -11.61 -6.84 9.54
C VAL A 17 -12.39 -7.64 10.59
N THR A 18 -12.04 -8.90 10.85
CA THR A 18 -12.66 -9.68 11.94
C THR A 18 -12.13 -9.34 13.33
N LYS A 19 -10.94 -8.73 13.44
CA LYS A 19 -10.30 -8.38 14.73
C LYS A 19 -10.31 -6.89 15.04
N ILE A 20 -10.33 -6.05 14.01
CA ILE A 20 -10.37 -4.60 14.09
C ILE A 20 -11.50 -4.07 13.22
N GLU A 21 -12.01 -2.89 13.56
CA GLU A 21 -13.03 -2.21 12.76
C GLU A 21 -12.58 -2.07 11.30
N GLY A 22 -13.47 -2.34 10.34
CA GLY A 22 -13.14 -2.34 8.91
C GLY A 22 -12.51 -1.05 8.42
N ALA A 23 -12.91 0.09 8.99
CA ALA A 23 -12.29 1.39 8.73
C ALA A 23 -10.80 1.40 9.10
N ARG A 24 -10.41 0.85 10.25
CA ARG A 24 -9.01 0.75 10.68
C ARG A 24 -8.21 -0.19 9.78
N ALA A 25 -8.80 -1.31 9.35
CA ALA A 25 -8.15 -2.22 8.42
C ALA A 25 -7.88 -1.56 7.06
N SER A 26 -8.83 -0.76 6.56
CA SER A 26 -8.67 -0.02 5.31
C SER A 26 -7.58 1.04 5.37
N VAL A 27 -7.44 1.75 6.50
CA VAL A 27 -6.34 2.71 6.71
C VAL A 27 -4.98 2.04 6.62
N ILE A 28 -4.83 0.85 7.22
CA ILE A 28 -3.58 0.08 7.18
C ILE A 28 -3.29 -0.37 5.74
N ALA A 29 -4.31 -0.81 4.98
CA ALA A 29 -4.16 -1.18 3.58
C ALA A 29 -3.73 0.00 2.69
N SER A 30 -4.19 1.22 2.98
CA SER A 30 -3.76 2.44 2.28
C SER A 30 -2.26 2.77 2.44
N VAL A 31 -1.55 2.14 3.37
CA VAL A 31 -0.09 2.31 3.52
C VAL A 31 0.69 1.45 2.52
N GLU A 32 0.06 0.44 1.92
CA GLU A 32 0.67 -0.45 0.93
C GLU A 32 1.40 0.27 -0.21
N PRO A 33 0.84 1.29 -0.90
CA PRO A 33 1.55 2.00 -1.96
C PRO A 33 2.82 2.72 -1.49
N VAL A 34 2.85 3.20 -0.24
CA VAL A 34 4.04 3.83 0.36
C VAL A 34 5.13 2.79 0.60
N LEU A 35 4.73 1.62 1.13
CA LEU A 35 5.64 0.49 1.34
C LEU A 35 6.14 -0.05 0.00
N ALA A 36 5.28 -0.16 -1.02
CA ALA A 36 5.68 -0.61 -2.35
C ALA A 36 6.78 0.29 -2.95
N ALA A 37 6.62 1.61 -2.87
CA ALA A 37 7.64 2.56 -3.32
C ALA A 37 8.96 2.42 -2.52
N LEU A 38 8.86 2.21 -1.20
CA LEU A 38 10.02 2.01 -0.33
C LEU A 38 10.78 0.71 -0.64
N TRP A 39 10.05 -0.39 -0.86
CA TRP A 39 10.64 -1.68 -1.26
C TRP A 39 11.26 -1.61 -2.65
N GLY A 40 10.63 -0.91 -3.60
CA GLY A 40 11.21 -0.66 -4.93
C GLY A 40 12.56 0.06 -4.82
N PHE A 41 12.62 1.12 -4.03
CA PHE A 41 13.87 1.83 -3.76
C PHE A 41 14.93 0.93 -3.07
N LEU A 42 14.55 0.17 -2.05
CA LEU A 42 15.49 -0.60 -1.22
C LEU A 42 16.03 -1.86 -1.92
N PHE A 43 15.17 -2.63 -2.58
CA PHE A 43 15.53 -3.92 -3.18
C PHE A 43 16.00 -3.79 -4.62
N PHE A 44 15.41 -2.88 -5.40
CA PHE A 44 15.70 -2.75 -6.82
C PHE A 44 16.64 -1.58 -7.13
N LYS A 45 17.01 -0.76 -6.14
CA LYS A 45 17.86 0.43 -6.30
C LYS A 45 17.38 1.32 -7.45
N GLU A 46 16.08 1.35 -7.68
CA GLU A 46 15.48 2.18 -8.71
C GLU A 46 15.76 3.64 -8.35
N ILE A 47 16.64 4.29 -9.10
CA ILE A 47 16.89 5.73 -8.99
C ILE A 47 15.63 6.39 -9.54
N PRO A 48 14.72 6.90 -8.68
CA PRO A 48 13.45 7.38 -9.16
C PRO A 48 13.72 8.68 -9.93
N GLY A 49 13.45 8.65 -11.24
CA GLY A 49 13.41 9.86 -12.04
C GLY A 49 12.35 10.83 -11.52
N LEU A 50 12.40 12.09 -11.99
CA LEU A 50 11.49 13.14 -11.52
C LEU A 50 10.01 12.75 -11.65
N LEU A 51 9.64 12.08 -12.74
CA LEU A 51 8.28 11.57 -12.97
C LEU A 51 7.88 10.47 -11.98
N THR A 52 8.76 9.49 -11.72
CA THR A 52 8.49 8.41 -10.76
C THR A 52 8.32 8.96 -9.34
N LEU A 53 9.11 9.96 -8.96
CA LEU A 53 8.98 10.64 -7.67
C LEU A 53 7.61 11.33 -7.54
N THR A 54 7.16 12.04 -8.60
CA THR A 54 5.82 12.66 -8.59
C THR A 54 4.69 11.63 -8.54
N ALA A 55 4.85 10.48 -9.20
CA ALA A 55 3.86 9.40 -9.15
C ALA A 55 3.76 8.80 -7.73
N TYR A 56 4.90 8.53 -7.08
CA TYR A 56 4.91 8.05 -5.70
C TYR A 56 4.31 9.07 -4.72
N ALA A 57 4.61 10.36 -4.89
CA ALA A 57 3.99 11.41 -4.09
C ALA A 57 2.47 11.45 -4.29
N LEU A 58 2.00 11.39 -5.54
CA LEU A 58 0.57 11.47 -5.85
C LEU A 58 -0.21 10.27 -5.30
N ILE A 59 0.28 9.04 -5.50
CA ILE A 59 -0.38 7.82 -5.03
C ILE A 59 -0.38 7.77 -3.50
N SER A 60 0.73 8.13 -2.86
CA SER A 60 0.82 8.19 -1.39
C SER A 60 -0.16 9.21 -0.82
N THR A 61 -0.27 10.39 -1.44
CA THR A 61 -1.21 11.43 -1.01
C THR A 61 -2.65 10.99 -1.21
N ALA A 62 -2.98 10.38 -2.35
CA ALA A 62 -4.31 9.84 -2.61
C ALA A 62 -4.71 8.76 -1.60
N ALA A 63 -3.78 7.87 -1.25
CA ALA A 63 -4.02 6.81 -0.27
C ALA A 63 -4.26 7.38 1.14
N VAL A 64 -3.52 8.42 1.54
CA VAL A 64 -3.75 9.14 2.81
C VAL A 64 -5.10 9.87 2.81
N VAL A 65 -5.49 10.50 1.70
CA VAL A 65 -6.79 11.19 1.59
C VAL A 65 -7.94 10.19 1.70
N VAL A 66 -7.86 9.04 1.04
CA VAL A 66 -8.85 7.95 1.16
C VAL A 66 -8.89 7.40 2.59
N ALA A 67 -7.75 7.26 3.26
CA ALA A 67 -7.69 6.78 4.64
C ALA A 67 -8.28 7.76 5.67
N ARG A 68 -8.39 9.05 5.33
CA ARG A 68 -8.91 10.11 6.22
C ARG A 68 -10.42 10.33 6.09
N LYS A 69 -11.07 9.73 5.09
CA LYS A 69 -12.48 9.94 4.74
C LYS A 69 -13.36 8.80 5.22
#